data_AF-A0AAW8WJH7-F1
#
_entry.id   AF-A0AAW8WJH7-F1
#
_cell.length_a   1.000
_cell.length_b   1.000
_cell.length_c   1.000
_cell.angle_alpha   90.00
_cell.angle_beta   90.00
_cell.angle_gamma   90.00
#
_symmetry.space_group_name_H-M   'P 1'
#
loop_
_entity.id
_entity.type
_entity.pdbx_description
1 polymer ?
#
loop_
_entity_poly.entity_id
_entity_poly.type
_entity_poly.pdbx_seq_one_letter_code
_entity_poly.pdbx_strand_id
1 'polypeptide(L)'
;MNKQRFILADYYQQPDVFYHATFDHISSYHKFNHVQPVVLLLNLYLVNKQDKTIELRRPNAVRDSKGKSLVADHVWVEVNYNFFQCIPQELLYGDEIFFKAKVEQYKINREDILLKRNLIWEKTKELNDSIFTNWLATRKQYKGEQYAIRQASMQAQIRQNNAVAKKAQAQIKLVDYGLTDLNSISVSKYQPTVHYKTFHRIKYDLQKIQANRHDYTSWLSQRTIEYKHLLNKKH
;
A
#
# COMPACT_ATOMS: atom_id res chain seq x y z
N MET A 1 9.82 -8.81 -2.01
CA MET A 1 9.48 -7.42 -1.59
C MET A 1 8.39 -6.95 -2.53
N ASN A 2 7.18 -6.66 -2.02
CA ASN A 2 6.06 -6.23 -2.86
C ASN A 2 6.43 -4.90 -3.53
N LYS A 3 6.80 -4.94 -4.82
CA LYS A 3 7.17 -3.76 -5.64
C LYS A 3 5.95 -2.91 -6.02
N GLN A 4 4.88 -3.02 -5.25
CA GLN A 4 3.52 -2.68 -5.65
C GLN A 4 3.22 -1.19 -5.52
N ARG A 5 3.94 -0.45 -4.67
CA ARG A 5 3.68 0.99 -4.38
C ARG A 5 4.93 1.86 -4.18
N PHE A 6 6.12 1.37 -4.52
CA PHE A 6 7.37 2.09 -4.20
C PHE A 6 7.57 3.37 -5.01
N ILE A 7 6.83 3.58 -6.10
CA ILE A 7 6.94 4.79 -6.92
C ILE A 7 6.15 5.95 -6.35
N LEU A 8 5.06 5.68 -5.62
CA LEU A 8 4.37 6.72 -4.84
C LEU A 8 5.32 7.44 -3.89
N ALA A 9 6.29 6.73 -3.31
CA ALA A 9 7.30 7.32 -2.44
C ALA A 9 8.08 8.47 -3.08
N ASP A 10 8.29 8.44 -4.40
CA ASP A 10 9.01 9.51 -5.10
C ASP A 10 8.22 10.83 -5.09
N TYR A 11 6.89 10.75 -4.96
CA TYR A 11 5.95 11.88 -4.94
C TYR A 11 5.54 12.31 -3.52
N TYR A 12 6.10 11.67 -2.49
CA TYR A 12 5.87 12.09 -1.10
C TYR A 12 6.42 13.51 -0.86
N GLN A 13 5.66 14.35 -0.15
CA GLN A 13 5.94 15.77 0.10
C GLN A 13 5.99 16.67 -1.16
N GLN A 14 5.56 16.16 -2.32
CA GLN A 14 5.33 16.99 -3.50
C GLN A 14 3.90 17.58 -3.51
N PRO A 15 3.63 18.62 -4.32
CA PRO A 15 2.27 19.10 -4.55
C PRO A 15 1.37 18.01 -5.13
N ASP A 16 0.05 18.16 -4.95
CA ASP A 16 -0.93 17.25 -5.52
C ASP A 16 -0.74 17.10 -7.04
N VAL A 17 -0.76 15.87 -7.53
CA VAL A 17 -0.65 15.52 -8.95
C VAL A 17 -1.86 14.74 -9.42
N PHE A 18 -2.05 14.68 -10.74
CA PHE A 18 -3.15 13.93 -11.33
C PHE A 18 -2.76 12.47 -11.54
N TYR A 19 -3.69 11.60 -11.18
CA TYR A 19 -3.61 10.17 -11.37
C TYR A 19 -4.80 9.67 -12.20
N HIS A 20 -4.57 8.60 -12.93
CA HIS A 20 -5.61 7.80 -13.56
C HIS A 20 -5.59 6.41 -12.93
N ALA A 21 -6.77 5.85 -12.66
CA ALA A 21 -6.90 4.51 -12.11
C ALA A 21 -8.15 3.79 -12.60
N THR A 22 -8.09 2.47 -12.56
CA THR A 22 -9.24 1.60 -12.76
C THR A 22 -9.91 1.33 -11.41
N PHE A 23 -11.20 1.60 -11.29
CA PHE A 23 -11.99 1.29 -10.11
C PHE A 23 -12.24 -0.22 -9.99
N ASP A 24 -11.96 -0.81 -8.83
CA ASP A 24 -12.29 -2.21 -8.54
C ASP A 24 -13.60 -2.32 -7.75
N HIS A 25 -13.63 -1.80 -6.51
CA HIS A 25 -14.83 -1.78 -5.68
C HIS A 25 -14.75 -0.75 -4.54
N ILE A 26 -15.91 -0.44 -3.99
CA ILE A 26 -16.05 0.27 -2.70
C ILE A 26 -16.03 -0.77 -1.57
N SER A 27 -15.38 -0.45 -0.47
CA SER A 27 -15.42 -1.18 0.79
C SER A 27 -15.49 -0.18 1.95
N SER A 28 -15.40 -0.67 3.18
CA SER A 28 -15.32 0.18 4.36
C SER A 28 -14.52 -0.49 5.47
N TYR A 29 -14.04 0.31 6.40
CA TYR A 29 -13.43 -0.19 7.63
C TYR A 29 -13.86 0.67 8.83
N HIS A 30 -13.78 0.11 10.03
CA HIS A 30 -14.06 0.86 11.25
C HIS A 30 -12.87 1.75 11.62
N LYS A 31 -13.11 3.05 11.65
CA LYS A 31 -12.15 4.06 12.12
C LYS A 31 -12.74 4.69 13.37
N PHE A 32 -12.22 4.33 14.54
CA PHE A 32 -12.83 4.69 15.83
C PHE A 32 -14.30 4.24 15.90
N ASN A 33 -15.24 5.16 16.12
CA ASN A 33 -16.68 4.89 16.23
C ASN A 33 -17.45 5.15 14.92
N HIS A 34 -16.76 5.35 13.79
CA HIS A 34 -17.42 5.56 12.50
C HIS A 34 -16.91 4.59 11.43
N VAL A 35 -17.77 4.33 10.45
CA VAL A 35 -17.43 3.55 9.26
C VAL A 35 -16.83 4.49 8.22
N GLN A 36 -15.59 4.23 7.84
CA GLN A 36 -14.86 4.99 6.82
C GLN A 36 -14.95 4.25 5.48
N PRO A 37 -15.65 4.80 4.47
CA PRO A 37 -15.66 4.21 3.14
C PRO A 37 -14.30 4.38 2.48
N VAL A 38 -13.90 3.34 1.76
CA VAL A 38 -12.68 3.28 0.98
C VAL A 38 -12.96 2.72 -0.40
N VAL A 39 -12.17 3.11 -1.38
CA VAL A 39 -12.20 2.51 -2.72
C VAL A 39 -10.88 1.82 -3.00
N LEU A 40 -10.97 0.64 -3.63
CA LEU A 40 -9.83 -0.02 -4.22
C LEU A 40 -9.68 0.48 -5.65
N LEU A 41 -8.55 1.12 -5.93
CA LEU A 41 -8.15 1.56 -7.25
C LEU A 41 -6.99 0.70 -7.73
N LEU A 42 -7.03 0.27 -8.98
CA LEU A 42 -6.02 -0.54 -9.65
C LEU A 42 -5.35 0.27 -10.74
N ASN A 43 -4.18 -0.20 -11.18
CA ASN A 43 -3.45 0.31 -12.33
C ASN A 43 -3.30 1.84 -12.28
N LEU A 44 -2.60 2.34 -11.24
CA LEU A 44 -2.45 3.76 -11.03
C LEU A 44 -1.38 4.32 -11.97
N TYR A 45 -1.74 5.29 -12.81
CA TYR A 45 -0.84 6.00 -13.72
C TYR A 45 -0.72 7.46 -13.34
N LEU A 46 0.44 8.06 -13.59
CA LEU A 46 0.59 9.51 -13.54
C LEU A 46 0.03 10.11 -14.83
N VAL A 47 -0.82 11.13 -14.71
CA VAL A 47 -1.40 11.82 -15.87
C VAL A 47 -1.32 13.34 -15.70
N ASN A 48 -1.57 14.08 -16.78
CA ASN A 48 -1.77 15.52 -16.72
C ASN A 48 -3.24 15.87 -16.46
N LYS A 49 -3.56 17.16 -16.38
CA LYS A 49 -4.92 17.66 -16.15
C LYS A 49 -5.94 17.33 -17.27
N GLN A 50 -5.48 16.78 -18.40
CA GLN A 50 -6.32 16.29 -19.51
C GLN A 50 -6.34 14.76 -19.61
N ASP A 51 -5.98 14.06 -18.53
CA ASP A 51 -5.94 12.59 -18.46
C ASP A 51 -4.99 11.95 -19.50
N LYS A 52 -3.92 12.66 -19.89
CA LYS A 52 -2.86 12.09 -20.72
C LYS A 52 -1.74 11.55 -19.85
N THR A 53 -1.39 10.29 -20.05
CA THR A 53 -0.32 9.60 -19.32
C THR A 53 1.02 10.34 -19.44
N ILE A 54 1.66 10.53 -18.30
CA ILE A 54 3.02 11.07 -18.18
C ILE A 54 3.97 9.88 -18.02
N GLU A 55 4.97 9.77 -18.89
CA GLU A 55 5.93 8.68 -18.84
C GLU A 55 6.84 8.81 -17.62
N LEU A 56 6.95 7.72 -16.85
CA LEU A 56 7.86 7.62 -15.71
C LEU A 56 9.25 7.21 -16.19
N ARG A 57 10.23 8.10 -16.04
CA ARG A 57 11.65 7.79 -16.29
C ARG A 57 12.28 7.11 -15.07
N ARG A 58 11.80 5.90 -14.74
CA ARG A 58 12.36 5.08 -13.65
C ARG A 58 12.76 3.68 -14.16
N PRO A 59 14.03 3.25 -14.01
CA PRO A 59 14.51 1.97 -14.55
C PRO A 59 13.78 0.73 -14.02
N ASN A 60 13.21 0.81 -12.82
CA ASN A 60 12.51 -0.28 -12.16
C ASN A 60 10.98 -0.12 -12.17
N ALA A 61 10.43 0.80 -12.98
CA ALA A 61 9.00 0.98 -13.09
C ALA A 61 8.30 -0.31 -13.55
N VAL A 62 7.22 -0.69 -12.86
CA VAL A 62 6.36 -1.78 -13.30
C VAL A 62 5.56 -1.28 -14.49
N ARG A 63 5.43 -2.10 -15.53
CA ARG A 63 4.63 -1.78 -16.72
C ARG A 63 3.41 -2.68 -16.80
N ASP A 64 2.29 -2.14 -17.29
CA ASP A 64 1.12 -2.93 -17.61
C ASP A 64 1.34 -3.78 -18.89
N SER A 65 0.34 -4.57 -19.28
CA SER A 65 0.38 -5.38 -20.51
C SER A 65 0.48 -4.55 -21.80
N LYS A 66 0.25 -3.23 -21.72
CA LYS A 66 0.35 -2.27 -22.82
C LYS A 66 1.66 -1.46 -22.78
N GLY A 67 2.58 -1.79 -21.87
CA GLY A 67 3.88 -1.14 -21.72
C GLY A 67 3.85 0.22 -20.99
N LYS A 68 2.71 0.64 -20.44
CA LYS A 68 2.57 1.88 -19.67
C LYS A 68 3.14 1.71 -18.27
N SER A 69 3.94 2.67 -17.83
CA SER A 69 4.54 2.66 -16.50
C SER A 69 3.51 2.98 -15.41
N LEU A 70 3.36 2.06 -14.47
CA LEU A 70 2.51 2.18 -13.29
C LEU A 70 3.24 2.92 -12.18
N VAL A 71 2.52 3.77 -11.46
CA VAL A 71 2.95 4.35 -10.16
C VAL A 71 2.66 3.36 -9.03
N ALA A 72 1.52 2.67 -9.11
CA ALA A 72 1.14 1.61 -8.20
C ALA A 72 0.22 0.61 -8.92
N ASP A 73 0.30 -0.67 -8.58
CA ASP A 73 -0.62 -1.68 -9.13
C ASP A 73 -2.02 -1.60 -8.49
N HIS A 74 -2.07 -1.22 -7.21
CA HIS A 74 -3.31 -0.96 -6.49
C HIS A 74 -3.10 0.00 -5.32
N VAL A 75 -4.14 0.73 -4.93
CA VAL A 75 -4.17 1.60 -3.75
C VAL A 75 -5.56 1.60 -3.13
N TRP A 76 -5.60 1.57 -1.80
CA TRP A 76 -6.82 1.84 -1.04
C TRP A 76 -6.86 3.32 -0.71
N VAL A 77 -8.01 3.94 -0.95
CA VAL A 77 -8.16 5.38 -0.80
C VAL A 77 -9.42 5.68 -0.01
N GLU A 78 -9.27 6.48 1.04
CA GLU A 78 -10.41 7.01 1.79
C GLU A 78 -11.21 7.95 0.91
N VAL A 79 -12.52 7.73 0.85
CA VAL A 79 -13.44 8.60 0.12
C VAL A 79 -14.35 9.32 1.09
N ASN A 80 -14.77 10.52 0.72
CA ASN A 80 -15.64 11.35 1.53
C ASN A 80 -16.88 11.75 0.71
N TYR A 81 -17.71 12.61 1.28
CA TYR A 81 -18.91 13.12 0.62
C TYR A 81 -18.61 13.73 -0.77
N ASN A 82 -17.50 14.46 -0.92
CA ASN A 82 -17.14 15.11 -2.19
C ASN A 82 -16.87 14.09 -3.30
N PHE A 83 -16.29 12.92 -2.96
CA PHE A 83 -16.10 11.85 -3.94
C PHE A 83 -17.43 11.43 -4.57
N PHE A 84 -18.44 11.15 -3.74
CA PHE A 84 -19.75 10.73 -4.22
C PHE A 84 -20.53 11.87 -4.89
N GLN A 85 -20.28 13.12 -4.50
CA GLN A 85 -20.91 14.28 -5.12
C GLN A 85 -20.36 14.58 -6.51
N CYS A 86 -19.05 14.44 -6.73
CA CYS A 86 -18.41 14.75 -8.01
C CYS A 86 -18.67 13.70 -9.10
N ILE A 87 -18.96 12.46 -8.71
CA ILE A 87 -19.19 11.37 -9.64
C ILE A 87 -20.68 11.33 -10.02
N PRO A 88 -21.04 11.48 -11.32
CA PRO A 88 -22.43 11.68 -11.72
C PRO A 88 -23.30 10.43 -11.62
N GLN A 89 -22.69 9.23 -11.68
CA GLN A 89 -23.34 7.93 -11.61
C GLN A 89 -22.41 6.92 -10.94
N GLU A 90 -22.98 5.89 -10.31
CA GLU A 90 -22.21 4.86 -9.63
C GLU A 90 -21.03 4.35 -10.47
N LEU A 91 -19.88 4.18 -9.84
CA LEU A 91 -18.77 3.43 -10.42
C LEU A 91 -19.02 1.93 -10.26
N LEU A 92 -18.65 1.18 -11.29
CA LEU A 92 -18.70 -0.27 -11.36
C LEU A 92 -17.31 -0.81 -11.69
N TYR A 93 -17.09 -2.07 -11.35
CA TYR A 93 -15.81 -2.75 -11.57
C TYR A 93 -15.29 -2.55 -13.00
N GLY A 94 -14.07 -2.03 -13.13
CA GLY A 94 -13.42 -1.76 -14.41
C GLY A 94 -13.63 -0.36 -14.97
N ASP A 95 -14.45 0.49 -14.34
CA ASP A 95 -14.54 1.91 -14.71
C ASP A 95 -13.20 2.61 -14.53
N GLU A 96 -12.95 3.64 -15.31
CA GLU A 96 -11.72 4.42 -15.24
C GLU A 96 -12.04 5.83 -14.74
N ILE A 97 -11.29 6.28 -13.73
CA ILE A 97 -11.38 7.62 -13.18
C ILE A 97 -10.02 8.28 -13.21
N PHE A 98 -10.03 9.59 -13.36
CA PHE A 98 -8.85 10.42 -13.10
C PHE A 98 -9.19 11.46 -12.04
N PHE A 99 -8.20 11.77 -11.22
CA PHE A 99 -8.36 12.61 -10.05
C PHE A 99 -7.04 13.21 -9.65
N LYS A 100 -7.10 14.27 -8.85
CA LYS A 100 -5.93 14.87 -8.22
C LYS A 100 -5.87 14.38 -6.78
N ALA A 101 -4.69 14.00 -6.32
CA ALA A 101 -4.48 13.52 -4.96
C ALA A 101 -3.07 13.83 -4.47
N LYS A 102 -2.93 13.77 -3.14
CA LYS A 102 -1.65 13.90 -2.44
C LYS A 102 -1.14 12.52 -2.05
N VAL A 103 0.19 12.33 -2.11
CA VAL A 103 0.82 11.14 -1.52
C VAL A 103 0.99 11.33 -0.03
N GLU A 104 0.48 10.38 0.74
CA GLU A 104 0.72 10.27 2.17
C GLU A 104 1.58 9.06 2.51
N GLN A 105 2.23 9.13 3.67
CA GLN A 105 3.00 8.04 4.25
C GLN A 105 2.27 7.52 5.48
N TYR A 106 2.05 6.21 5.55
CA TYR A 106 1.50 5.56 6.72
C TYR A 106 2.45 4.50 7.28
N LYS A 107 2.37 4.29 8.59
CA LYS A 107 3.17 3.27 9.29
C LYS A 107 2.58 1.90 9.00
N ILE A 108 3.43 0.95 8.66
CA ILE A 108 3.07 -0.45 8.52
C ILE A 108 3.03 -1.06 9.91
N ASN A 109 1.83 -1.37 10.40
CA ASN A 109 1.60 -2.05 11.67
C ASN A 109 1.29 -3.55 11.49
N ARG A 110 1.57 -4.12 10.31
CA ARG A 110 1.32 -5.53 10.04
C ARG A 110 2.23 -6.43 10.88
N GLU A 111 1.63 -7.32 11.66
CA GLU A 111 2.35 -8.25 12.54
C GLU A 111 3.39 -9.08 11.79
N ASP A 112 3.09 -9.57 10.58
CA ASP A 112 4.02 -10.41 9.82
C ASP A 112 5.33 -9.68 9.46
N ILE A 113 5.25 -8.37 9.20
CA ILE A 113 6.41 -7.52 8.88
C ILE A 113 7.18 -7.19 10.15
N LEU A 114 6.48 -6.88 11.25
CA LEU A 114 7.10 -6.62 12.55
C LEU A 114 7.81 -7.88 13.08
N LEU A 115 7.19 -9.04 12.98
CA LEU A 115 7.75 -10.33 13.36
C LEU A 115 9.02 -10.64 12.56
N LYS A 116 8.99 -10.47 11.23
CA LYS A 116 10.19 -10.65 10.38
C LYS A 116 11.35 -9.77 10.83
N ARG A 117 11.09 -8.52 11.20
CA ARG A 117 12.10 -7.59 11.70
C ARG A 117 12.65 -8.02 13.07
N ASN A 118 11.78 -8.48 13.97
CA ASN A 118 12.17 -8.95 15.30
C ASN A 118 13.00 -10.24 15.22
N LEU A 119 12.62 -11.18 14.34
CA LEU A 119 13.34 -12.44 14.13
C LEU A 119 14.81 -12.23 13.71
N ILE A 120 15.12 -11.17 12.96
CA ILE A 120 16.53 -10.83 12.63
C ILE A 120 17.32 -10.52 13.90
N TRP A 121 16.72 -9.78 14.82
CA TRP A 121 17.37 -9.39 16.07
C TRP A 121 17.53 -10.57 17.02
N GLU A 122 16.48 -11.37 17.21
CA GLU A 122 16.52 -12.55 18.09
C GLU A 122 17.60 -13.54 17.64
N LYS A 123 17.68 -13.85 16.33
CA LYS A 123 18.75 -14.71 15.80
C LYS A 123 20.15 -14.14 16.03
N THR A 124 20.30 -12.82 15.97
CA THR A 124 21.59 -12.15 16.21
C THR A 124 21.95 -12.22 17.70
N LYS A 125 20.96 -12.08 18.58
CA LYS A 125 21.12 -12.22 20.02
C LYS A 125 21.57 -13.63 20.39
N GLU A 126 20.88 -14.65 19.88
CA GLU A 126 21.26 -16.07 20.07
C GLU A 126 22.71 -16.35 19.62
N LEU A 127 23.11 -15.83 18.46
CA LEU A 127 24.48 -15.96 17.96
C LEU A 127 25.50 -15.28 18.89
N ASN A 128 25.20 -14.06 19.34
CA ASN A 128 26.09 -13.33 20.25
C ASN A 128 26.19 -14.00 21.62
N ASP A 129 25.08 -14.53 22.13
CA ASP A 129 25.04 -15.26 23.40
C ASP A 129 25.88 -16.54 23.32
N SER A 130 25.86 -17.24 22.18
CA SER A 130 26.74 -18.39 21.92
C SER A 130 28.22 -17.98 21.90
N ILE A 131 28.57 -16.90 21.19
CA ILE A 131 29.93 -16.34 21.16
C ILE A 131 30.41 -15.99 22.57
N PHE A 132 29.56 -15.33 23.36
CA PHE A 132 29.89 -14.93 24.72
C PHE A 132 30.04 -16.13 25.67
N THR A 133 29.15 -17.11 25.57
CA THR A 133 29.24 -18.36 26.35
C THR A 133 30.52 -19.13 26.04
N ASN A 134 30.89 -19.24 24.76
CA ASN A 134 32.15 -19.86 24.34
C ASN A 134 33.38 -19.11 24.87
N TRP A 135 33.33 -17.77 24.88
CA TRP A 135 34.37 -16.96 25.52
C TRP A 135 34.47 -17.24 27.01
N LEU A 136 33.35 -17.27 27.75
CA LEU A 136 33.35 -17.56 29.18
C LEU A 136 33.98 -18.92 29.52
N ALA A 137 33.74 -19.93 28.68
CA ALA A 137 34.30 -21.27 28.85
C ALA A 137 35.82 -21.30 28.60
N THR A 138 36.31 -20.56 27.60
CA THR A 138 37.70 -20.64 27.14
C THR A 138 38.62 -19.57 27.74
N ARG A 139 38.07 -18.48 28.32
CA ARG A 139 38.84 -17.32 28.76
C ARG A 139 39.98 -17.63 29.74
N LYS A 140 39.84 -18.68 30.56
CA LYS A 140 40.86 -19.10 31.56
C LYS A 140 42.14 -19.64 30.92
N GLN A 141 42.08 -20.03 29.65
CA GLN A 141 43.23 -20.55 28.88
C GLN A 141 44.17 -19.44 28.41
N TYR A 142 43.71 -18.19 28.40
CA TYR A 142 44.47 -17.03 27.94
C TYR A 142 44.87 -16.14 29.13
N LYS A 143 46.06 -15.55 29.08
CA LYS A 143 46.58 -14.63 30.10
C LYS A 143 47.22 -13.39 29.46
N GLY A 144 47.33 -12.32 30.24
CA GLY A 144 48.00 -11.09 29.84
C GLY A 144 47.45 -10.53 28.52
N GLU A 145 48.34 -10.18 27.60
CA GLU A 145 48.00 -9.58 26.31
C GLU A 145 47.09 -10.47 25.45
N GLN A 146 47.30 -11.79 25.45
CA GLN A 146 46.46 -12.72 24.68
C GLN A 146 45.00 -12.72 25.16
N TYR A 147 44.77 -12.57 26.46
CA TYR A 147 43.41 -12.43 27.00
C TYR A 147 42.74 -11.17 26.46
N ALA A 148 43.44 -10.03 26.48
CA ALA A 148 42.93 -8.76 25.99
C ALA A 148 42.61 -8.81 24.49
N ILE A 149 43.50 -9.41 23.69
CA ILE A 149 43.28 -9.58 22.24
C ILE A 149 42.04 -10.43 21.97
N ARG A 150 41.88 -11.58 22.65
CA ARG A 150 40.73 -12.47 22.46
C ARG A 150 39.42 -11.80 22.91
N GLN A 151 39.43 -11.10 24.04
CA GLN A 151 38.28 -10.33 24.50
C GLN A 151 37.89 -9.24 23.49
N ALA A 152 38.86 -8.47 22.99
CA ALA A 152 38.62 -7.43 22.00
C ALA A 152 38.09 -8.00 20.68
N SER A 153 38.62 -9.15 20.24
CA SER A 153 38.14 -9.85 19.05
C SER A 153 36.69 -10.32 19.19
N MET A 154 36.32 -10.91 20.34
CA MET A 154 34.94 -11.29 20.63
C MET A 154 34.00 -10.07 20.63
N GLN A 155 34.38 -8.98 21.29
CA GLN A 155 33.59 -7.75 21.31
C GLN A 155 33.46 -7.13 19.91
N ALA A 156 34.51 -7.20 19.09
CA ALA A 156 34.46 -6.77 17.70
C ALA A 156 33.48 -7.61 16.88
N GLN A 157 33.49 -8.93 17.05
CA GLN A 157 32.55 -9.84 16.36
C GLN A 157 31.09 -9.54 16.75
N ILE A 158 30.80 -9.39 18.05
CA ILE A 158 29.45 -9.04 18.53
C ILE A 158 29.00 -7.69 17.95
N ARG A 159 29.90 -6.68 17.93
CA ARG A 159 29.60 -5.38 17.33
C ARG A 159 29.31 -5.49 15.82
N GLN A 160 30.07 -6.31 15.10
CA GLN A 160 29.84 -6.56 13.68
C GLN A 160 28.50 -7.25 13.43
N ASN A 161 28.18 -8.30 14.19
CA ASN A 161 26.89 -8.99 14.11
C ASN A 161 25.73 -8.03 14.34
N ASN A 162 25.82 -7.18 15.36
CA ASN A 162 24.82 -6.16 15.66
C ASN A 162 24.68 -5.13 14.53
N ALA A 163 25.78 -4.72 13.89
CA ALA A 163 25.75 -3.79 12.77
C ALA A 163 25.07 -4.41 11.53
N VAL A 164 25.37 -5.68 11.23
CA VAL A 164 24.73 -6.44 10.15
C VAL A 164 23.23 -6.59 10.41
N ALA A 165 22.84 -6.94 11.64
CA ALA A 165 21.44 -7.08 12.03
C ALA A 165 20.68 -5.75 11.89
N LYS A 166 21.25 -4.64 12.37
CA LYS A 166 20.67 -3.30 12.21
C LYS A 166 20.47 -2.94 10.73
N LYS A 167 21.46 -3.25 9.88
CA LYS A 167 21.37 -3.01 8.43
C LYS A 167 20.28 -3.86 7.79
N ALA A 168 20.17 -5.14 8.15
CA ALA A 168 19.14 -6.04 7.66
C ALA A 168 17.73 -5.62 8.12
N GLN A 169 17.57 -5.20 9.38
CA GLN A 169 16.31 -4.65 9.88
C GLN A 169 15.92 -3.35 9.14
N ALA A 170 16.89 -2.48 8.84
CA ALA A 170 16.65 -1.23 8.11
C ALA A 170 16.19 -1.45 6.65
N GLN A 171 16.53 -2.61 6.05
CA GLN A 171 16.02 -2.98 4.73
C GLN A 171 14.53 -3.34 4.74
N ILE A 172 13.99 -3.71 5.91
CA ILE A 172 12.54 -3.91 6.11
C ILE A 172 11.91 -2.56 6.45
N LYS A 173 11.42 -1.87 5.42
CA LYS A 173 10.69 -0.61 5.56
C LYS A 173 9.40 -0.83 6.37
N LEU A 174 9.19 0.01 7.38
CA LEU A 174 7.97 0.04 8.22
C LEU A 174 7.02 1.18 7.82
N VAL A 175 7.18 1.69 6.60
CA VAL A 175 6.36 2.74 6.03
C VAL A 175 5.94 2.32 4.65
N ASP A 176 4.71 2.66 4.31
CA ASP A 176 4.13 2.48 2.99
C ASP A 176 3.47 3.79 2.55
N TYR A 177 3.15 3.88 1.27
CA TYR A 177 2.66 5.11 0.65
C TYR A 177 1.29 4.88 0.04
N GLY A 178 0.41 5.84 0.27
CA GLY A 178 -0.98 5.83 -0.20
C GLY A 178 -1.36 7.16 -0.85
N LEU A 179 -2.64 7.29 -1.18
CA LEU A 179 -3.21 8.52 -1.70
C LEU A 179 -4.27 9.03 -0.73
N THR A 180 -4.31 10.35 -0.57
CA THR A 180 -5.28 11.06 0.26
C THR A 180 -5.74 12.35 -0.44
N ASP A 181 -6.69 13.04 0.17
CA ASP A 181 -7.22 14.33 -0.29
C ASP A 181 -7.69 14.34 -1.75
N LEU A 182 -8.46 13.30 -2.14
CA LEU A 182 -8.98 13.17 -3.50
C LEU A 182 -9.85 14.36 -3.86
N ASN A 183 -9.49 15.01 -4.97
CA ASN A 183 -10.22 16.15 -5.52
C ASN A 183 -10.13 16.16 -7.05
N SER A 184 -10.86 17.07 -7.69
CA SER A 184 -10.91 17.18 -9.17
C SER A 184 -11.22 15.85 -9.86
N ILE A 185 -12.09 15.05 -9.24
CA ILE A 185 -12.42 13.69 -9.70
C ILE A 185 -13.27 13.79 -10.96
N SER A 186 -12.98 12.96 -11.94
CA SER A 186 -13.74 12.84 -13.18
C SER A 186 -13.68 11.41 -13.70
N VAL A 187 -14.77 10.98 -14.33
CA VAL A 187 -14.84 9.64 -14.92
C VAL A 187 -14.31 9.70 -16.34
N SER A 188 -13.21 8.99 -16.60
CA SER A 188 -12.62 8.88 -17.94
C SER A 188 -13.42 7.94 -18.82
N LYS A 189 -13.87 6.82 -18.24
CA LYS A 189 -14.57 5.77 -18.99
C LYS A 189 -15.50 4.97 -18.10
N TYR A 190 -16.74 4.81 -18.56
CA TYR A 190 -17.68 3.85 -18.01
C TYR A 190 -17.59 2.52 -18.78
N GLN A 191 -17.54 1.42 -18.04
CA GLN A 191 -17.81 0.10 -18.58
C GLN A 191 -19.28 -0.02 -18.99
N PRO A 192 -19.57 -0.76 -20.07
CA PRO A 192 -20.93 -0.96 -20.53
C PRO A 192 -21.75 -1.72 -19.47
N THR A 193 -22.99 -1.31 -19.26
CA THR A 193 -23.91 -2.04 -18.38
C THR A 193 -24.18 -3.43 -18.95
N VAL A 194 -24.04 -4.46 -18.13
CA VAL A 194 -24.32 -5.83 -18.54
C VAL A 194 -25.83 -6.01 -18.62
N HIS A 195 -26.36 -6.40 -19.79
CA HIS A 195 -27.74 -6.86 -19.92
C HIS A 195 -27.95 -8.18 -19.19
N TYR A 196 -28.16 -8.13 -17.88
CA TYR A 196 -28.69 -9.22 -17.07
C TYR A 196 -29.67 -8.60 -16.07
N LYS A 197 -30.94 -9.02 -16.12
CA LYS A 197 -32.01 -8.58 -15.21
C LYS A 197 -32.04 -7.06 -14.92
N THR A 198 -32.01 -6.22 -15.95
CA THR A 198 -32.13 -4.75 -15.83
C THR A 198 -31.10 -4.04 -14.93
N PHE A 199 -29.87 -4.55 -14.84
CA PHE A 199 -28.78 -3.84 -14.15
C PHE A 199 -28.52 -2.47 -14.81
N HIS A 200 -28.76 -1.40 -14.07
CA HIS A 200 -28.55 -0.02 -14.51
C HIS A 200 -27.76 0.75 -13.46
N ARG A 201 -26.97 1.71 -13.95
CA ARG A 201 -26.28 2.65 -13.08
C ARG A 201 -27.28 3.53 -12.36
N ILE A 202 -27.05 3.76 -11.08
CA ILE A 202 -27.80 4.69 -10.26
C ILE A 202 -26.97 5.95 -9.99
N LYS A 203 -27.64 7.04 -9.59
CA LYS A 203 -26.95 8.16 -8.95
C LYS A 203 -26.69 7.85 -7.48
N TYR A 204 -25.60 8.35 -6.95
CA TYR A 204 -25.33 8.25 -5.51
C TYR A 204 -26.39 9.02 -4.72
N ASP A 205 -26.92 8.38 -3.68
CA ASP A 205 -27.84 8.99 -2.72
C ASP A 205 -27.01 9.66 -1.62
N LEU A 206 -26.76 10.95 -1.81
CA LEU A 206 -25.93 11.77 -0.92
C LEU A 206 -26.52 11.87 0.49
N GLN A 207 -27.86 11.80 0.63
CA GLN A 207 -28.51 11.79 1.94
C GLN A 207 -28.24 10.48 2.68
N LYS A 208 -28.33 9.33 1.99
CA LYS A 208 -27.98 8.03 2.58
C LYS A 208 -26.50 7.93 2.94
N ILE A 209 -25.60 8.53 2.17
CA ILE A 209 -24.16 8.60 2.51
C ILE A 209 -23.92 9.35 3.82
N GLN A 210 -24.74 10.38 4.11
CA GLN A 210 -24.65 11.14 5.36
C GLN A 210 -25.36 10.44 6.52
N ALA A 211 -26.60 9.97 6.32
CA ALA A 211 -27.46 9.46 7.38
C ALA A 211 -27.25 7.97 7.71
N ASN A 212 -26.93 7.14 6.71
CA ASN A 212 -26.70 5.70 6.89
C ASN A 212 -25.51 5.23 6.04
N ARG A 213 -24.34 5.79 6.36
CA ARG A 213 -23.11 5.61 5.58
C ARG A 213 -22.74 4.14 5.44
N HIS A 214 -22.81 3.37 6.52
CA HIS A 214 -22.39 1.97 6.53
C HIS A 214 -23.24 1.12 5.58
N ASP A 215 -24.57 1.11 5.77
CA ASP A 215 -25.43 0.21 5.01
C ASP A 215 -25.45 0.60 3.53
N TYR A 216 -25.42 1.90 3.25
CA TYR A 216 -25.39 2.37 1.87
C TYR A 216 -24.07 2.05 1.16
N THR A 217 -22.92 2.22 1.83
CA THR A 217 -21.60 1.85 1.29
C THR A 217 -21.51 0.34 1.06
N SER A 218 -22.00 -0.46 2.01
CA SER A 218 -22.05 -1.92 1.90
C SER A 218 -22.94 -2.37 0.74
N TRP A 219 -24.09 -1.73 0.55
CA TRP A 219 -24.97 -1.99 -0.58
C TRP A 219 -24.32 -1.64 -1.94
N LEU A 220 -23.62 -0.51 -2.04
CA LEU A 220 -22.84 -0.15 -3.24
C LEU A 220 -21.71 -1.16 -3.53
N SER A 221 -21.05 -1.65 -2.48
CA SER A 221 -20.02 -2.70 -2.58
C SER A 221 -20.60 -3.98 -3.20
N GLN A 222 -21.74 -4.45 -2.68
CA GLN A 222 -22.42 -5.64 -3.19
C GLN A 222 -22.82 -5.50 -4.66
N ARG A 223 -23.35 -4.34 -5.07
CA ARG A 223 -23.67 -4.07 -6.48
C ARG A 223 -22.45 -4.18 -7.39
N THR A 224 -21.31 -3.67 -6.93
CA THR A 224 -20.06 -3.73 -7.71
C THR A 224 -19.56 -5.17 -7.84
N ILE A 225 -19.62 -5.95 -6.76
CA ILE A 225 -19.26 -7.38 -6.74
C ILE A 225 -20.19 -8.19 -7.66
N GLU A 226 -21.50 -7.95 -7.60
CA GLU A 226 -22.46 -8.58 -8.49
C GLU A 226 -22.15 -8.29 -9.96
N TYR A 227 -21.88 -7.02 -10.29
CA TYR A 227 -21.48 -6.63 -11.65
C TYR A 227 -20.19 -7.33 -12.11
N LYS A 228 -19.17 -7.41 -11.25
CA LYS A 228 -17.92 -8.14 -11.53
C LYS A 228 -18.17 -9.63 -11.80
N HIS A 229 -19.03 -10.27 -11.01
CA HIS A 229 -19.42 -11.65 -11.25
C HIS A 229 -20.17 -11.84 -12.57
N LEU A 230 -21.05 -10.91 -12.94
CA LEU A 230 -21.79 -10.95 -14.19
C LEU A 230 -20.90 -10.78 -15.42
N LEU A 231 -19.91 -9.88 -15.35
CA LEU A 231 -18.88 -9.73 -16.39
C LEU A 231 -18.09 -11.03 -16.59
N ASN A 232 -17.64 -11.65 -15.49
CA ASN A 232 -16.84 -12.88 -15.55
C ASN A 232 -17.62 -14.09 -16.05
N LYS A 233 -18.96 -14.09 -15.97
CA LYS A 233 -19.81 -15.17 -16.52
C LYS A 233 -20.07 -15.04 -18.02
N LYS A 234 -19.82 -13.88 -18.62
CA LYS A 234 -19.99 -13.65 -20.07
C LYS A 234 -18.77 -14.07 -20.90
N HIS A 235 -17.63 -14.28 -20.23
CA HIS A 235 -16.38 -14.75 -20.82
C HIS A 235 -16.13 -16.20 -20.44
#